data_AF-A0A2N3HV88-F1
#
_entry.id   AF-A0A2N3HV88-F1
#
_cell.length_a   1.000
_cell.length_b   1.000
_cell.length_c   1.000
_cell.angle_alpha   90.00
_cell.angle_beta   90.00
_cell.angle_gamma   90.00
#
_symmetry.space_group_name_H-M   'P 1'
#
loop_
_entity.id
_entity.type
_entity.pdbx_description
1 polymer ?
#
loop_
_entity_poly.entity_id
_entity_poly.type
_entity_poly.pdbx_seq_one_letter_code
_entity_poly.pdbx_strand_id
1 'polypeptide(L)'
;MIEIFIVSIIIALIFTPTIFKFIQAIRMGAKISFERGMGMSFRKTFKMELIKAIALSQKLNYNIDLYILEAHFLAGGSPLRCVEALEYAKQKGIHLEFSLVAGADLAGKDLIDAINKTKEIFKLEFSESRIQDSKLNFFKFEFKGEYKLNFGGVCFATIDKKQLIKEVKEKLTKYLENSEPIGNSRINKILSEVIFDDKYWESKGLILVNQEVTLQPIKD
;
A
#
# COMPACT_ATOMS: atom_id res chain seq x y z
N MET A 1 7.80 -56.00 -24.73
CA MET A 1 6.82 -56.00 -23.62
C MET A 1 7.44 -55.52 -22.32
N ILE A 2 8.57 -56.10 -21.90
CA ILE A 2 9.31 -55.68 -20.67
C ILE A 2 9.71 -54.20 -20.72
N GLU A 3 10.24 -53.72 -21.85
CA GLU A 3 10.65 -52.31 -22.00
C GLU A 3 9.47 -51.33 -21.85
N ILE A 4 8.33 -51.62 -22.46
CA ILE A 4 7.11 -50.81 -22.35
C ILE A 4 6.62 -50.77 -20.89
N PHE A 5 6.68 -51.91 -20.19
CA PHE A 5 6.32 -51.99 -18.79
C PHE A 5 7.25 -51.16 -17.89
N ILE A 6 8.56 -51.22 -18.12
CA ILE A 6 9.56 -50.41 -17.40
C ILE A 6 9.31 -48.92 -17.63
N VAL A 7 9.09 -48.51 -18.89
CA VAL A 7 8.79 -47.11 -19.22
C VAL A 7 7.51 -46.64 -18.53
N SER A 8 6.46 -47.48 -18.51
CA SER A 8 5.19 -47.16 -17.83
C SER A 8 5.38 -46.97 -16.31
N ILE A 9 6.20 -47.80 -15.67
CA ILE A 9 6.49 -47.67 -14.23
C ILE A 9 7.23 -46.37 -13.93
N ILE A 10 8.24 -46.04 -14.74
CA ILE A 10 9.03 -44.80 -14.58
C ILE A 10 8.11 -43.58 -14.70
N ILE A 11 7.23 -43.56 -15.69
CA ILE A 11 6.25 -42.49 -15.88
C ILE A 11 5.35 -42.39 -14.63
N ALA A 12 4.80 -43.50 -14.15
CA ALA A 12 3.94 -43.50 -12.96
C ALA A 12 4.65 -42.94 -11.72
N LEU A 13 5.92 -43.33 -11.49
CA LEU A 13 6.74 -42.83 -10.38
C LEU A 13 6.97 -41.31 -10.45
N ILE A 14 7.20 -40.76 -11.65
CA ILE A 14 7.39 -39.31 -11.86
C ILE A 14 6.10 -38.52 -11.53
N PHE A 15 4.93 -39.05 -11.88
CA PHE A 15 3.64 -38.36 -11.66
C PHE A 15 3.05 -38.56 -10.26
N THR A 16 3.46 -39.61 -9.55
CA THR A 16 3.04 -39.91 -8.17
C THR A 16 3.08 -38.68 -7.24
N PRO A 17 4.18 -37.89 -7.12
CA PRO A 17 4.21 -36.71 -6.25
C PRO A 17 3.21 -35.62 -6.66
N THR A 18 2.92 -35.48 -7.96
CA THR A 18 1.94 -34.51 -8.48
C THR A 18 0.53 -34.87 -8.03
N ILE A 19 0.17 -36.15 -8.12
CA ILE A 19 -1.14 -36.65 -7.71
C ILE A 19 -1.35 -36.42 -6.21
N PHE A 20 -0.34 -36.73 -5.38
CA PHE A 20 -0.43 -36.47 -3.94
C PHE A 20 -0.62 -34.98 -3.61
N LYS A 21 0.07 -34.07 -4.31
CA LYS A 21 -0.10 -32.63 -4.12
C LYS A 21 -1.48 -32.15 -4.59
N PHE A 22 -2.02 -32.74 -5.65
CA PHE A 22 -3.36 -32.45 -6.14
C PHE A 22 -4.45 -32.87 -5.15
N ILE A 23 -4.34 -34.08 -4.59
CA ILE A 23 -5.23 -34.53 -3.52
C ILE A 23 -5.14 -33.60 -2.31
N GLN A 24 -3.94 -33.16 -1.93
CA GLN A 24 -3.76 -32.18 -0.85
C GLN A 24 -4.43 -30.84 -1.17
N ALA A 25 -4.28 -30.33 -2.39
CA ALA A 25 -4.93 -29.08 -2.81
C ALA A 25 -6.45 -29.16 -2.69
N ILE A 26 -7.05 -30.26 -3.16
CA ILE A 26 -8.50 -30.50 -3.02
C ILE A 26 -8.92 -30.52 -1.55
N ARG A 27 -8.17 -31.23 -0.69
CA ARG A 27 -8.46 -31.29 0.76
C ARG A 27 -8.41 -29.92 1.44
N MET A 28 -7.57 -29.03 0.95
CA MET A 28 -7.44 -27.66 1.46
C MET A 28 -8.50 -26.71 0.90
N GLY A 29 -9.34 -27.16 -0.04
CA GLY A 29 -10.35 -26.34 -0.69
C GLY A 29 -9.82 -25.49 -1.84
N ALA A 30 -8.59 -25.73 -2.32
CA ALA A 30 -8.08 -25.07 -3.51
C ALA A 30 -8.74 -25.65 -4.76
N LYS A 31 -9.58 -24.84 -5.42
CA LYS A 31 -10.20 -25.14 -6.71
C LYS A 31 -9.16 -24.95 -7.81
N ILE A 32 -8.47 -26.04 -8.15
CA ILE A 32 -7.47 -26.12 -9.22
C ILE A 32 -7.89 -27.25 -10.16
N SER A 33 -7.91 -27.00 -11.47
CA SER A 33 -8.17 -28.07 -12.45
C SER A 33 -6.98 -29.04 -12.51
N PHE A 34 -7.25 -30.29 -12.89
CA PHE A 34 -6.19 -31.30 -13.01
C PHE A 34 -5.10 -30.88 -14.01
N GLU A 35 -5.50 -30.33 -15.16
CA GLU A 35 -4.59 -29.78 -16.18
C GLU A 35 -3.68 -28.68 -15.61
N ARG A 36 -4.24 -27.78 -14.81
CA ARG A 36 -3.46 -26.72 -14.16
C ARG A 36 -2.50 -27.29 -13.13
N GLY A 37 -2.94 -28.25 -12.31
CA GLY A 37 -2.08 -28.95 -11.36
C GLY A 37 -0.89 -29.63 -12.04
N MET A 38 -1.12 -30.30 -13.18
CA MET A 38 -0.04 -30.85 -14.01
C MET A 38 0.88 -29.75 -14.54
N GLY A 39 0.32 -28.66 -15.09
CA GLY A 39 1.11 -27.51 -15.56
C GLY A 39 1.99 -26.88 -14.46
N MET A 40 1.46 -26.77 -13.24
CA MET A 40 2.20 -26.27 -12.09
C MET A 40 3.34 -27.23 -11.68
N SER A 41 3.14 -28.54 -11.83
CA SER A 41 4.22 -29.51 -11.62
C SER A 41 5.35 -29.33 -12.62
N PHE A 42 5.05 -29.16 -13.90
CA PHE A 42 6.07 -28.92 -14.93
C PHE A 42 6.84 -27.61 -14.69
N ARG A 43 6.14 -26.54 -14.29
CA ARG A 43 6.76 -25.25 -13.92
C ARG A 43 7.44 -25.25 -12.54
N LYS A 44 7.38 -26.37 -11.80
CA LYS A 44 7.88 -26.49 -10.41
C LYS A 44 7.26 -25.46 -9.44
N THR A 45 6.07 -24.95 -9.76
CA THR A 45 5.28 -24.04 -8.92
C THR A 45 4.31 -24.79 -8.01
N PHE A 46 4.13 -26.11 -8.20
CA PHE A 46 3.27 -26.91 -7.34
C PHE A 46 3.90 -27.16 -5.96
N LYS A 47 3.94 -26.11 -5.14
CA LYS A 47 4.44 -26.11 -3.77
C LYS A 47 3.31 -25.79 -2.79
N MET A 48 3.47 -26.27 -1.56
CA MET A 48 2.43 -26.17 -0.52
C MET A 48 2.04 -24.73 -0.19
N GLU A 49 3.00 -23.80 -0.24
CA GLU A 49 2.77 -22.38 -0.01
C GLU A 49 1.79 -21.77 -1.03
N LEU A 50 2.00 -22.01 -2.32
CA LEU A 50 1.10 -21.51 -3.37
C LEU A 50 -0.29 -22.16 -3.28
N ILE A 51 -0.36 -23.46 -2.96
CA ILE A 51 -1.65 -24.15 -2.73
C ILE A 51 -2.41 -23.50 -1.57
N LYS A 52 -1.74 -23.21 -0.45
CA LYS A 52 -2.32 -22.49 0.69
C LYS A 52 -2.82 -21.12 0.29
N ALA A 53 -2.03 -20.36 -0.45
CA ALA A 53 -2.40 -19.03 -0.91
C ALA A 53 -3.66 -19.07 -1.79
N ILE A 54 -3.74 -20.03 -2.72
CA ILE A 54 -4.90 -20.26 -3.59
C ILE A 54 -6.14 -20.65 -2.78
N ALA A 55 -6.01 -21.61 -1.87
CA ALA A 55 -7.12 -22.03 -1.02
C ALA A 55 -7.66 -20.86 -0.18
N LEU A 56 -6.75 -20.09 0.43
CA LEU A 56 -7.11 -18.95 1.27
C LEU A 56 -7.76 -17.84 0.45
N SER A 57 -7.20 -17.49 -0.72
CA SER A 57 -7.75 -16.43 -1.56
C SER A 57 -9.16 -16.76 -2.04
N GLN A 58 -9.39 -18.00 -2.45
CA GLN A 58 -10.70 -18.49 -2.88
C GLN A 58 -11.68 -18.58 -1.72
N LYS A 59 -11.24 -19.04 -0.53
CA LYS A 59 -12.06 -19.08 0.68
C LYS A 59 -12.55 -17.69 1.09
N LEU A 60 -11.70 -16.68 0.96
CA LEU A 60 -12.00 -15.28 1.30
C LEU A 60 -12.71 -14.52 0.16
N ASN A 61 -12.96 -15.18 -0.98
CA ASN A 61 -13.54 -14.62 -2.19
C ASN A 61 -12.76 -13.42 -2.74
N TYR A 62 -11.43 -13.47 -2.67
CA TYR A 62 -10.60 -12.52 -3.40
C TYR A 62 -10.60 -12.87 -4.89
N ASN A 63 -10.95 -11.90 -5.73
CA ASN A 63 -10.91 -12.04 -7.19
C ASN A 63 -9.47 -11.88 -7.71
N ILE A 64 -8.59 -12.79 -7.32
CA ILE A 64 -7.19 -12.82 -7.75
C ILE A 64 -7.02 -14.00 -8.71
N ASP A 65 -6.53 -13.72 -9.90
CA ASP A 65 -6.20 -14.77 -10.86
C ASP A 65 -5.10 -15.68 -10.27
N LEU A 66 -5.32 -16.99 -10.36
CA LEU A 66 -4.32 -18.01 -10.04
C LEU A 66 -2.99 -17.76 -10.77
N TYR A 67 -3.02 -17.22 -11.99
CA TYR A 67 -1.81 -16.86 -12.74
C TYR A 67 -1.03 -15.75 -12.06
N ILE A 68 -1.69 -14.78 -11.42
CA ILE A 68 -1.03 -13.69 -10.70
C ILE A 68 -0.36 -14.22 -9.43
N LEU A 69 -1.05 -15.08 -8.67
CA LEU A 69 -0.47 -15.74 -7.48
C LEU A 69 0.76 -16.58 -7.86
N GLU A 70 0.66 -17.33 -8.95
CA GLU A 70 1.76 -18.15 -9.46
C GLU A 70 2.92 -17.31 -10.01
N ALA A 71 2.63 -16.21 -10.71
CA ALA A 71 3.65 -15.28 -11.19
C ALA A 71 4.41 -14.61 -10.04
N HIS A 72 3.70 -14.19 -8.98
CA HIS A 72 4.33 -13.63 -7.78
C HIS A 72 5.23 -14.67 -7.09
N PHE A 73 4.78 -15.92 -7.01
CA PHE A 73 5.60 -17.02 -6.48
C PHE A 73 6.87 -17.25 -7.32
N LEU A 74 6.75 -17.21 -8.65
CA LEU A 74 7.89 -17.35 -9.57
C LEU A 74 8.85 -16.17 -9.51
N ALA A 75 8.36 -14.97 -9.22
CA ALA A 75 9.17 -13.77 -8.97
C ALA A 75 9.97 -13.86 -7.66
N GLY A 76 9.75 -14.90 -6.84
CA GLY A 76 10.44 -15.12 -5.57
C GLY A 76 9.72 -14.51 -4.36
N GLY A 77 8.52 -13.97 -4.53
CA GLY A 77 7.67 -13.50 -3.43
C GLY A 77 6.86 -14.63 -2.78
N SER A 78 6.16 -14.29 -1.69
CA SER A 78 5.26 -15.17 -0.95
C SER A 78 3.79 -14.80 -1.21
N PRO A 79 3.06 -15.54 -2.06
CA PRO A 79 1.65 -15.28 -2.30
C PRO A 79 0.80 -15.51 -1.06
N LEU A 80 1.20 -16.47 -0.20
CA LEU A 80 0.47 -16.76 1.04
C LEU A 80 0.51 -15.56 1.98
N ARG A 81 1.70 -15.00 2.20
CA ARG A 81 1.90 -13.82 3.04
C ARG A 81 1.12 -12.61 2.50
N CYS A 82 1.05 -12.46 1.18
CA CYS A 82 0.27 -11.38 0.55
C CYS A 82 -1.23 -11.54 0.81
N VAL A 83 -1.79 -12.75 0.67
CA VAL A 83 -3.21 -13.00 0.92
C VAL A 83 -3.56 -12.83 2.40
N GLU A 84 -2.69 -13.29 3.30
CA GLU A 84 -2.83 -13.07 4.75
C GLU A 84 -2.79 -11.57 5.11
N ALA A 85 -1.89 -10.81 4.50
CA ALA A 85 -1.84 -9.36 4.66
C ALA A 85 -3.09 -8.65 4.13
N LEU A 86 -3.64 -9.09 2.99
CA LEU A 86 -4.91 -8.57 2.48
C LEU A 86 -6.06 -8.83 3.47
N GLU A 87 -6.13 -10.03 4.04
CA GLU A 87 -7.12 -10.36 5.08
C GLU A 87 -6.95 -9.47 6.32
N TYR A 88 -5.71 -9.29 6.78
CA TYR A 88 -5.41 -8.43 7.92
C TYR A 88 -5.80 -6.97 7.66
N ALA A 89 -5.48 -6.43 6.48
CA ALA A 89 -5.87 -5.09 6.07
C ALA A 89 -7.40 -4.94 6.07
N LYS A 90 -8.12 -5.91 5.49
CA LYS A 90 -9.59 -5.92 5.44
C LYS A 90 -10.21 -5.92 6.84
N GLN A 91 -9.68 -6.72 7.78
CA GLN A 91 -10.12 -6.71 9.18
C GLN A 91 -9.92 -5.36 9.86
N LYS A 92 -8.91 -4.61 9.43
CA LYS A 92 -8.63 -3.24 9.87
C LYS A 92 -9.42 -2.19 9.08
N GLY A 93 -10.31 -2.57 8.15
CA GLY A 93 -11.06 -1.63 7.33
C GLY A 93 -10.22 -0.89 6.29
N ILE A 94 -9.06 -1.46 5.91
CA ILE A 94 -8.21 -0.96 4.84
C ILE A 94 -8.39 -1.89 3.64
N HIS A 95 -8.84 -1.32 2.52
CA HIS A 95 -8.97 -2.06 1.26
C HIS A 95 -7.69 -1.89 0.45
N LEU A 96 -6.99 -3.00 0.19
CA LEU A 96 -5.76 -3.02 -0.60
C LEU A 96 -5.94 -3.94 -1.80
N GLU A 97 -5.25 -3.61 -2.90
CA GLU A 97 -5.13 -4.49 -4.04
C GLU A 97 -3.95 -5.45 -3.87
N PHE A 98 -4.09 -6.65 -4.44
CA PHE A 98 -3.02 -7.66 -4.38
C PHE A 98 -1.72 -7.17 -5.03
N SER A 99 -1.81 -6.41 -6.12
CA SER A 99 -0.66 -5.82 -6.84
C SER A 99 0.23 -4.98 -5.92
N LEU A 100 -0.39 -4.16 -5.07
CA LEU A 100 0.31 -3.27 -4.15
C LEU A 100 1.00 -4.04 -3.02
N VAL A 101 0.31 -5.03 -2.45
CA VAL A 101 0.85 -5.89 -1.39
C VAL A 101 1.98 -6.77 -1.94
N ALA A 102 1.82 -7.31 -3.14
CA ALA A 102 2.84 -8.07 -3.86
C ALA A 102 4.10 -7.23 -4.10
N GLY A 103 3.95 -5.98 -4.55
CA GLY A 103 5.07 -5.06 -4.71
C GLY A 103 5.84 -4.82 -3.40
N ALA A 104 5.11 -4.66 -2.29
CA ALA A 104 5.72 -4.48 -0.97
C ALA A 104 6.44 -5.75 -0.47
N ASP A 105 5.89 -6.92 -0.75
CA ASP A 105 6.48 -8.21 -0.43
C ASP A 105 7.80 -8.44 -1.20
N LEU A 106 7.81 -8.14 -2.51
CA LEU A 106 9.04 -8.20 -3.33
C LEU A 106 10.09 -7.18 -2.88
N ALA A 107 9.66 -6.02 -2.35
CA ALA A 107 10.54 -5.04 -1.75
C ALA A 107 11.06 -5.44 -0.35
N GLY A 108 10.70 -6.64 0.14
CA GLY A 108 11.16 -7.17 1.44
C GLY A 108 10.56 -6.46 2.64
N LYS A 109 9.41 -5.78 2.49
CA LYS A 109 8.76 -5.05 3.59
C LYS A 109 8.04 -6.00 4.54
N ASP A 110 7.86 -5.57 5.78
CA ASP A 110 6.94 -6.22 6.71
C ASP A 110 5.52 -5.74 6.46
N LEU A 111 4.70 -6.60 5.85
CA LEU A 111 3.34 -6.26 5.43
C LEU A 111 2.42 -5.94 6.62
N ILE A 112 2.53 -6.69 7.72
CA ILE A 112 1.66 -6.51 8.89
C ILE A 112 2.01 -5.19 9.58
N ASP A 113 3.30 -4.94 9.78
CA ASP A 113 3.80 -3.67 10.31
C ASP A 113 3.39 -2.49 9.42
N ALA A 114 3.51 -2.64 8.09
CA ALA A 114 3.11 -1.59 7.15
C ALA A 114 1.60 -1.26 7.21
N ILE A 115 0.74 -2.28 7.35
CA ILE A 115 -0.71 -2.09 7.53
C ILE A 115 -0.99 -1.36 8.85
N ASN A 116 -0.29 -1.69 9.93
CA ASN A 116 -0.46 -1.03 11.22
C ASN A 116 -0.09 0.45 11.14
N LYS A 117 1.07 0.77 10.53
CA LYS A 117 1.53 2.15 10.32
C LYS A 117 0.60 2.99 9.44
N THR A 118 -0.10 2.36 8.50
CA THR A 118 -1.10 3.05 7.64
C THR A 118 -2.22 3.70 8.46
N LYS A 119 -2.51 3.20 9.67
CA LYS A 119 -3.53 3.79 10.55
C LYS A 119 -3.02 4.91 11.45
N GLU A 120 -1.71 5.02 11.62
CA GLU A 120 -1.13 5.99 12.54
C GLU A 120 -1.38 7.41 12.03
N ILE A 121 -1.88 8.26 12.92
CA ILE A 121 -2.09 9.67 12.62
C ILE A 121 -0.79 10.40 12.91
N PHE A 122 -0.24 10.98 11.86
CA PHE A 122 0.90 11.86 11.92
C PHE A 122 0.45 13.32 12.00
N LYS A 123 0.86 14.02 13.06
CA LYS A 123 0.59 15.45 13.22
C LYS A 123 1.78 16.28 12.72
N LEU A 124 1.48 17.27 11.89
CA LEU A 124 2.39 18.32 11.45
C LEU A 124 1.95 19.63 12.10
N GLU A 125 2.79 20.14 13.00
CA GLU A 125 2.57 21.42 13.66
C GLU A 125 3.79 22.30 13.43
N PHE A 126 3.57 23.49 12.87
CA PHE A 126 4.61 24.51 12.80
C PHE A 126 4.00 25.90 12.91
N SER A 127 4.74 26.81 13.55
CA SER A 127 4.37 28.22 13.66
C SER A 127 5.51 29.10 13.17
N GLU A 128 5.16 30.19 12.49
CA GLU A 128 6.07 31.19 11.94
C GLU A 128 5.59 32.56 12.40
N SER A 129 6.50 33.38 12.94
CA SER A 129 6.13 34.64 13.60
C SER A 129 6.40 35.89 12.78
N ARG A 130 6.76 35.80 11.49
CA ARG A 130 7.00 36.98 10.63
C ARG A 130 6.81 36.63 9.15
N ILE A 131 5.58 36.64 8.67
CA ILE A 131 5.31 36.62 7.23
C ILE A 131 4.93 38.04 6.82
N GLN A 132 5.70 38.62 5.90
CA GLN A 132 5.53 39.97 5.37
C GLN A 132 4.55 39.91 4.21
N ASP A 133 3.39 40.55 4.36
CA ASP A 133 2.46 40.76 3.24
C ASP A 133 2.98 41.91 2.35
N SER A 134 2.50 41.95 1.11
CA SER A 134 2.65 43.02 0.12
C SER A 134 2.39 44.44 0.65
N LYS A 135 1.72 44.58 1.81
CA LYS A 135 1.48 45.83 2.55
C LYS A 135 2.27 46.02 3.86
N LEU A 136 3.39 45.30 4.06
CA LEU A 136 4.28 45.41 5.24
C LEU A 136 3.68 45.02 6.60
N ASN A 137 2.50 44.39 6.64
CA ASN A 137 1.93 43.85 7.87
C ASN A 137 2.59 42.51 8.21
N PHE A 138 2.99 42.34 9.47
CA PHE A 138 3.51 41.06 9.97
C PHE A 138 2.36 40.19 10.46
N PHE A 139 2.34 38.95 10.02
CA PHE A 139 1.41 37.94 10.52
C PHE A 139 2.15 36.80 11.20
N LYS A 140 1.56 36.30 12.29
CA LYS A 140 1.89 35.01 12.87
C LYS A 140 1.01 33.96 12.21
N PHE A 141 1.66 32.94 11.69
CA PHE A 141 1.05 31.80 11.04
C PHE A 141 1.23 30.56 11.92
N GLU A 142 0.18 29.77 12.08
CA GLU A 142 0.23 28.47 12.74
C GLU A 142 -0.54 27.46 11.89
N PHE A 143 0.14 26.38 11.53
CA PHE A 143 -0.40 25.28 10.76
C PHE A 143 -0.45 24.04 11.62
N LYS A 144 -1.61 23.40 11.63
CA LYS A 144 -1.85 22.11 12.26
C LYS A 144 -2.52 21.21 11.25
N GLY A 145 -1.82 20.16 10.83
CA GLY A 145 -2.38 19.16 9.95
C GLY A 145 -2.24 17.77 10.54
N GLU A 146 -3.30 17.00 10.47
CA GLU A 146 -3.34 15.58 10.83
C GLU A 146 -3.44 14.76 9.55
N TYR A 147 -2.50 13.84 9.38
CA TYR A 147 -2.36 13.02 8.18
C TYR A 147 -2.25 11.55 8.54
N LYS A 148 -2.66 10.68 7.63
CA LYS A 148 -2.35 9.25 7.68
C LYS A 148 -1.44 8.91 6.51
N LEU A 149 -0.60 7.89 6.68
CA LEU A 149 0.14 7.35 5.55
C LEU A 149 -0.78 6.42 4.77
N ASN A 150 -0.76 6.51 3.43
CA ASN A 150 -1.32 5.42 2.64
C ASN A 150 -0.31 4.24 2.63
N PHE A 151 -0.79 3.03 2.31
CA PHE A 151 0.06 1.84 2.36
C PHE A 151 1.29 1.94 1.43
N GLY A 152 1.12 2.57 0.27
CA GLY A 152 2.24 2.85 -0.65
C GLY A 152 3.28 3.79 -0.05
N GLY A 153 2.85 4.82 0.67
CA GLY A 153 3.70 5.77 1.38
C GLY A 153 4.50 5.07 2.49
N VAL A 154 3.88 4.19 3.26
CA VAL A 154 4.59 3.39 4.28
C VAL A 154 5.66 2.48 3.65
N CYS A 155 5.33 1.84 2.53
CA CYS A 155 6.21 0.84 1.91
C CYS A 155 7.33 1.46 1.06
N PHE A 156 7.04 2.56 0.36
CA PHE A 156 7.88 3.09 -0.72
C PHE A 156 8.34 4.54 -0.52
N ALA A 157 7.69 5.33 0.34
CA ALA A 157 8.08 6.72 0.56
C ALA A 157 8.96 6.85 1.82
N THR A 158 10.12 7.47 1.68
CA THR A 158 10.91 7.97 2.82
C THR A 158 10.41 9.36 3.19
N ILE A 159 9.40 9.43 4.05
CA ILE A 159 8.85 10.73 4.47
C ILE A 159 9.70 11.30 5.60
N ASP A 160 10.60 12.22 5.25
CA ASP A 160 11.29 13.05 6.24
C ASP A 160 10.39 14.22 6.65
N LYS A 161 9.96 14.20 7.92
CA LYS A 161 9.12 15.25 8.53
C LYS A 161 9.74 16.63 8.36
N LYS A 162 11.06 16.76 8.46
CA LYS A 162 11.76 18.06 8.35
C LYS A 162 11.67 18.62 6.94
N GLN A 163 11.92 17.76 5.95
CA GLN A 163 11.81 18.13 4.54
C GLN A 163 10.37 18.48 4.17
N LEU A 164 9.40 17.71 4.64
CA LEU A 164 7.98 17.98 4.38
C LEU A 164 7.55 19.33 4.97
N ILE A 165 7.94 19.65 6.21
CA ILE A 165 7.68 20.96 6.81
C ILE A 165 8.31 22.08 5.96
N LYS A 166 9.55 21.90 5.49
CA LYS A 166 10.22 22.88 4.64
C LYS A 166 9.47 23.12 3.33
N GLU A 167 9.06 22.06 2.63
CA GLU A 167 8.32 22.17 1.37
C GLU A 167 6.95 22.85 1.56
N VAL A 168 6.22 22.47 2.61
CA VAL A 168 4.92 23.05 2.96
C VAL A 168 5.08 24.54 3.27
N LYS A 169 6.12 24.91 4.04
CA LYS A 169 6.46 26.31 4.33
C LYS A 169 6.76 27.10 3.06
N GLU A 170 7.65 26.61 2.20
CA GLU A 170 8.03 27.31 0.97
C GLU A 170 6.82 27.56 0.06
N LYS A 171 5.91 26.58 -0.04
CA LYS A 171 4.69 26.72 -0.85
C LYS A 171 3.72 27.75 -0.26
N LEU A 172 3.57 27.76 1.06
CA LEU A 172 2.75 28.74 1.78
C LEU A 172 3.29 30.16 1.64
N THR A 173 4.59 30.36 1.87
CA THR A 173 5.21 31.69 1.77
C THR A 173 5.05 32.26 0.35
N LYS A 174 5.33 31.46 -0.69
CA LYS A 174 5.13 31.88 -2.09
C LYS A 174 3.69 32.25 -2.40
N TYR A 175 2.71 31.58 -1.80
CA TYR A 175 1.32 31.93 -2.01
C TYR A 175 0.99 33.26 -1.34
N LEU A 176 1.37 33.41 -0.06
CA LEU A 176 1.11 34.61 0.72
C LEU A 176 1.75 35.86 0.10
N GLU A 177 2.97 35.75 -0.44
CA GLU A 177 3.66 36.85 -1.15
C GLU A 177 2.93 37.33 -2.41
N ASN A 178 2.20 36.44 -3.09
CA ASN A 178 1.52 36.74 -4.36
C ASN A 178 0.01 36.99 -4.20
N SER A 179 -0.54 36.83 -3.00
CA SER A 179 -1.97 36.97 -2.72
C SER A 179 -2.29 38.29 -2.01
N GLU A 180 -3.45 38.89 -2.31
CA GLU A 180 -3.98 40.04 -1.56
C GLU A 180 -4.22 39.70 -0.08
N PRO A 181 -4.26 40.67 0.85
CA PRO A 181 -4.55 40.43 2.26
C PRO A 181 -5.91 39.74 2.46
N ILE A 182 -5.87 38.42 2.71
CA ILE A 182 -7.07 37.61 2.93
C ILE A 182 -7.44 37.63 4.42
N GLY A 183 -8.70 37.90 4.73
CA GLY A 183 -9.23 37.79 6.11
C GLY A 183 -9.37 36.33 6.59
N ASN A 184 -9.28 36.12 7.91
CA ASN A 184 -9.15 34.80 8.55
C ASN A 184 -10.14 33.69 8.10
N SER A 185 -11.38 34.01 7.72
CA SER A 185 -12.35 32.97 7.31
C SER A 185 -12.14 32.43 5.88
N ARG A 186 -11.49 33.20 5.00
CA ARG A 186 -11.22 32.77 3.61
C ARG A 186 -9.94 31.94 3.49
N ILE A 187 -9.00 32.09 4.41
CA ILE A 187 -7.71 31.39 4.42
C ILE A 187 -7.88 29.88 4.54
N ASN A 188 -8.67 29.40 5.50
CA ASN A 188 -8.89 27.95 5.67
C ASN A 188 -9.49 27.32 4.40
N LYS A 189 -10.47 27.99 3.79
CA LYS A 189 -11.12 27.53 2.57
C LYS A 189 -10.16 27.48 1.37
N ILE A 190 -9.36 28.53 1.19
CA ILE A 190 -8.38 28.64 0.10
C ILE A 190 -7.25 27.61 0.28
N LEU A 191 -6.78 27.40 1.50
CA LEU A 191 -5.71 26.43 1.77
C LEU A 191 -6.16 25.00 1.53
N SER A 192 -7.39 24.67 1.90
CA SER A 192 -7.97 23.35 1.65
C SER A 192 -8.35 23.11 0.20
N GLU A 193 -8.80 24.14 -0.53
CA GLU A 193 -9.30 23.96 -1.91
C GLU A 193 -8.24 24.21 -2.99
N VAL A 194 -7.16 24.96 -2.71
CA VAL A 194 -6.25 25.46 -3.76
C VAL A 194 -4.78 25.07 -3.54
N ILE A 195 -4.29 25.01 -2.30
CA ILE A 195 -2.84 24.83 -2.04
C ILE A 195 -2.50 23.41 -1.62
N PHE A 196 -3.30 22.84 -0.74
CA PHE A 196 -3.09 21.53 -0.12
C PHE A 196 -4.30 20.64 -0.36
N ASP A 197 -4.62 20.46 -1.64
CA ASP A 197 -5.66 19.55 -2.08
C ASP A 197 -5.29 18.09 -1.74
N ASP A 198 -6.30 17.22 -1.75
CA ASP A 198 -6.09 15.80 -1.46
C ASP A 198 -5.04 15.18 -2.39
N LYS A 199 -4.99 15.61 -3.66
CA LYS A 199 -4.02 15.13 -4.65
C LYS A 199 -2.58 15.46 -4.29
N TYR A 200 -2.31 16.66 -3.76
CA TYR A 200 -0.96 17.03 -3.31
C TYR A 200 -0.49 16.08 -2.21
N TRP A 201 -1.32 15.81 -1.21
CA TRP A 201 -0.96 14.91 -0.11
C TRP A 201 -0.80 13.47 -0.59
N GLU A 202 -1.71 13.00 -1.46
CA GLU A 202 -1.62 11.66 -2.06
C GLU A 202 -0.31 11.46 -2.82
N SER A 203 0.17 12.49 -3.54
CA SER A 203 1.46 12.45 -4.24
C SER A 203 2.67 12.28 -3.31
N LYS A 204 2.51 12.66 -2.03
CA LYS A 204 3.50 12.49 -0.97
C LYS A 204 3.29 11.21 -0.14
N GLY A 205 2.32 10.38 -0.50
CA GLY A 205 1.94 9.17 0.24
C GLY A 205 1.12 9.44 1.50
N LEU A 206 0.52 10.63 1.60
CA LEU A 206 -0.26 11.07 2.76
C LEU A 206 -1.74 11.20 2.40
N ILE A 207 -2.60 10.92 3.38
CA ILE A 207 -4.05 11.10 3.33
C ILE A 207 -4.37 12.15 4.39
N LEU A 208 -4.99 13.25 3.97
CA LEU A 208 -5.42 14.31 4.87
C LEU A 208 -6.57 13.83 5.76
N VAL A 209 -6.46 14.02 7.08
CA VAL A 209 -7.52 13.74 8.05
C VAL A 209 -8.19 15.04 8.49
N ASN A 210 -7.38 16.02 8.89
CA ASN A 210 -7.83 17.36 9.24
C ASN A 210 -6.69 18.36 8.99
N GLN A 211 -7.03 19.59 8.62
CA GLN A 211 -6.06 20.68 8.54
C GLN A 211 -6.70 21.97 9.04
N GLU A 212 -5.96 22.68 9.87
CA GLU A 212 -6.34 23.97 10.41
C GLU A 212 -5.18 24.93 10.26
N VAL A 213 -5.50 26.12 9.78
CA VAL A 213 -4.53 27.18 9.61
C VAL A 213 -5.05 28.46 10.25
N THR A 214 -4.26 28.98 11.18
CA THR A 214 -4.58 30.21 11.88
C THR A 214 -3.59 31.29 11.48
N LEU A 215 -4.16 32.44 11.09
CA LEU A 215 -3.42 33.67 10.85
C LEU A 215 -3.80 34.67 11.95
N GLN A 216 -2.79 35.16 12.65
CA GLN A 216 -2.93 36.20 13.66
C GLN A 216 -2.14 37.42 13.22
N PRO A 217 -2.76 38.60 13.07
CA PRO A 217 -2.01 39.82 12.82
C PRO A 217 -1.12 40.11 14.03
N ILE A 218 0.15 40.39 13.77
CA ILE A 218 1.08 40.89 14.78
C ILE A 218 0.82 42.39 14.83
N LYS A 219 0.17 42.83 15.91
CA LYS A 219 0.11 44.25 16.24
C LYS A 219 1.46 44.64 16.83
N ASP A 220 2.11 45.62 16.22
CA ASP A 220 3.23 46.34 16.83
C ASP A 220 2.84 46.92 18.21
#